data_AF-A0A836G043-F1
#
_entry.id   AF-A0A836G043-F1
#
_cell.length_a   1.000
_cell.length_b   1.000
_cell.length_c   1.000
_cell.angle_alpha   90.00
_cell.angle_beta   90.00
_cell.angle_gamma   90.00
#
_symmetry.space_group_name_H-M   'P 1'
#
loop_
_entity.id
_entity.type
_entity.pdbx_description
1 polymer ?
#
loop_
_entity_poly.entity_id
_entity_poly.type
_entity_poly.pdbx_seq_one_letter_code
_entity_poly.pdbx_strand_id
1 'polypeptide(L)'
;MWKKWQLFRATDFQSLMYPCFTFSNILGIFPYKISGSTFEISKQRYILAIFILGVFSIYVLVVLYEINIARTIYVGNVPKTLERNCLYISAIFMAVVAYILSGSRMHLLQTIMNVSSKLPLNSYKKLSKLIHTKDILGFFLQIIIEVFYCIRSNFTWYKMPVPYIHLMVFQLDMLYMNCVCILNACFKRIDDKLINLRELVINDEPHLLRRIYHEHKNSFLLMELKALKKQHLVISDTVQMLNKVFSLHILATIIMTFSQLTFHLYFYITEWKTSVSENSTFNLFVHLSIMMHTTIYCIRIILIVWACESGKDRAMKIGITVHDLLNSTSDKEITEELQLFSVQILHRENVFSAKGLIVDVTLLIAIVRNISAYLLILVQFFITARLQLFSVQILHRENIFSAKGLNVDVTLLIAIVSKVTTYLLILIQFFITAHLCNITTVNNVTQIT
;
A
#
# COMPACT_ATOMS: atom_id res chain seq x y z
N MET A 1 -26.51 0.83 -24.44
CA MET A 1 -27.16 1.58 -23.34
C MET A 1 -26.48 1.22 -22.03
N TRP A 2 -25.86 2.18 -21.33
CA TRP A 2 -25.44 1.97 -19.94
C TRP A 2 -26.69 1.70 -19.08
N LYS A 3 -26.74 0.58 -18.35
CA LYS A 3 -27.67 0.47 -17.22
C LYS A 3 -27.32 1.63 -16.27
N LYS A 4 -28.34 2.42 -15.86
CA LYS A 4 -28.17 3.59 -14.98
C LYS A 4 -27.23 3.23 -13.82
N TRP A 5 -26.03 3.80 -13.83
CA TRP A 5 -25.10 3.64 -12.72
C TRP A 5 -25.77 4.19 -11.46
N GLN A 6 -25.74 3.40 -10.38
CA GLN A 6 -26.28 3.77 -9.08
C GLN A 6 -25.17 3.68 -8.03
N LEU A 7 -24.96 4.79 -7.33
CA LEU A 7 -23.99 4.87 -6.23
C LEU A 7 -24.31 3.79 -5.17
N PHE A 8 -23.28 3.07 -4.72
CA PHE A 8 -23.36 1.95 -3.75
C PHE A 8 -24.27 0.77 -4.12
N ARG A 9 -24.71 0.68 -5.37
CA ARG A 9 -25.60 -0.39 -5.86
C ARG A 9 -25.08 -0.94 -7.19
N ALA A 10 -23.80 -1.29 -7.24
CA ALA A 10 -23.24 -1.93 -8.42
C ALA A 10 -23.93 -3.27 -8.69
N THR A 11 -24.13 -3.56 -9.98
CA THR A 11 -24.80 -4.79 -10.44
C THR A 11 -23.87 -5.68 -11.28
N ASP A 12 -22.75 -5.13 -11.72
CA ASP A 12 -21.75 -5.78 -12.56
C ASP A 12 -20.36 -5.17 -12.28
N PHE A 13 -19.33 -5.73 -12.92
CA PHE A 13 -17.96 -5.26 -12.81
C PHE A 13 -17.79 -3.79 -13.24
N GLN A 14 -18.49 -3.36 -14.28
CA GLN A 14 -18.34 -2.02 -14.85
C GLN A 14 -18.92 -0.94 -13.93
N SER A 15 -20.12 -1.17 -13.42
CA SER A 15 -20.76 -0.28 -12.44
C SER A 15 -19.96 -0.20 -11.13
N LEU A 16 -19.26 -1.28 -10.76
CA LEU A 16 -18.38 -1.34 -9.60
C LEU A 16 -17.10 -0.51 -9.79
N MET A 17 -16.48 -0.60 -10.97
CA MET A 17 -15.24 0.11 -11.31
C MET A 17 -15.47 1.54 -11.80
N TYR A 18 -16.73 1.94 -11.96
CA TYR A 18 -17.11 3.18 -12.62
C TYR A 18 -16.44 4.45 -12.06
N PRO A 19 -16.39 4.68 -10.73
CA PRO A 19 -15.72 5.86 -10.20
C PRO A 19 -14.23 5.89 -10.59
N CYS A 20 -13.54 4.78 -10.38
CA CYS A 20 -12.14 4.61 -10.73
C CYS A 20 -11.88 4.84 -12.23
N PHE A 21 -12.68 4.24 -13.12
CA PHE A 21 -12.50 4.42 -14.56
C PHE A 21 -12.79 5.86 -15.00
N THR A 22 -13.78 6.52 -14.39
CA THR A 22 -14.11 7.92 -14.69
C THR A 22 -12.95 8.83 -14.32
N PHE A 23 -12.43 8.73 -13.09
CA PHE A 23 -11.30 9.54 -12.64
C PHE A 23 -10.02 9.25 -13.44
N SER A 24 -9.75 7.98 -13.74
CA SER A 24 -8.61 7.59 -14.57
C SER A 24 -8.70 8.14 -15.99
N ASN A 25 -9.91 8.23 -16.56
CA ASN A 25 -10.13 8.79 -17.89
C ASN A 25 -9.94 10.32 -17.88
N ILE A 26 -10.39 11.01 -16.83
CA ILE A 26 -10.14 12.46 -16.65
C ILE A 26 -8.64 12.76 -16.58
N LEU A 27 -7.87 11.93 -15.87
CA LEU A 27 -6.42 12.09 -15.72
C LEU A 27 -5.60 11.61 -16.94
N GLY A 28 -6.23 11.02 -17.95
CA GLY A 28 -5.55 10.48 -19.14
C GLY A 28 -4.82 9.16 -18.94
N ILE A 29 -5.08 8.43 -17.84
CA ILE A 29 -4.39 7.19 -17.46
C ILE A 29 -5.10 5.94 -18.02
N PHE A 30 -6.33 6.10 -18.51
CA PHE A 30 -7.21 5.02 -18.97
C PHE A 30 -7.49 5.12 -20.49
N PRO A 31 -6.64 4.54 -21.35
CA PRO A 31 -6.76 4.71 -22.80
C PRO A 31 -7.77 3.75 -23.47
N TYR A 32 -8.59 3.04 -22.69
CA TYR A 32 -9.49 2.00 -23.21
C TYR A 32 -10.90 2.54 -23.42
N LYS A 33 -11.61 2.01 -24.42
CA LYS A 33 -13.05 2.17 -24.60
C LYS A 33 -13.76 0.93 -24.06
N ILE A 34 -14.89 1.14 -23.41
CA ILE A 34 -15.73 0.06 -22.90
C ILE A 34 -16.90 -0.10 -23.87
N SER A 35 -16.93 -1.23 -24.60
CA SER A 35 -17.95 -1.55 -25.59
C SER A 35 -18.70 -2.80 -25.12
N GLY A 36 -19.85 -2.60 -24.49
CA GLY A 36 -20.61 -3.72 -23.89
C GLY A 36 -19.78 -4.44 -22.83
N SER A 37 -19.60 -5.75 -22.94
CA SER A 37 -18.77 -6.58 -22.05
C SER A 37 -17.31 -6.72 -22.51
N THR A 38 -16.79 -5.81 -23.34
CA THR A 38 -15.41 -5.88 -23.84
C THR A 38 -14.66 -4.56 -23.66
N PHE A 39 -13.37 -4.67 -23.37
CA PHE A 39 -12.42 -3.56 -23.42
C PHE A 39 -11.77 -3.48 -24.80
N GLU A 40 -11.98 -2.37 -25.49
CA GLU A 40 -11.43 -2.09 -26.81
C GLU A 40 -10.35 -1.02 -26.75
N ILE A 41 -9.36 -1.15 -27.63
CA ILE A 41 -8.35 -0.13 -27.84
C ILE A 41 -9.00 1.05 -28.55
N SER A 42 -8.98 2.23 -27.94
CA SER A 42 -9.41 3.47 -28.60
C SER A 42 -8.19 4.25 -29.08
N LYS A 43 -8.01 4.36 -30.40
CA LYS A 43 -6.92 5.13 -31.00
C LYS A 43 -6.85 6.56 -30.44
N GLN A 44 -8.00 7.23 -30.32
CA GLN A 44 -8.07 8.61 -29.82
C GLN A 44 -7.64 8.72 -28.34
N ARG A 45 -8.10 7.81 -27.47
CA ARG A 45 -7.72 7.84 -26.05
C ARG A 45 -6.26 7.46 -25.83
N TYR A 46 -5.70 6.58 -26.66
CA TYR A 46 -4.27 6.27 -26.66
C TYR A 46 -3.43 7.48 -27.10
N ILE A 47 -3.82 8.18 -28.17
CA ILE A 47 -3.12 9.40 -28.60
C ILE A 47 -3.14 10.46 -27.49
N LEU A 48 -4.30 10.67 -26.85
CA LEU A 48 -4.41 11.60 -25.73
C LEU A 48 -3.51 11.19 -24.55
N ALA A 49 -3.49 9.90 -24.18
CA ALA A 49 -2.63 9.40 -23.10
C ALA A 49 -1.13 9.57 -23.43
N ILE A 50 -0.73 9.34 -24.69
CA ILE A 50 0.65 9.58 -25.16
C ILE A 50 1.01 11.06 -25.06
N PHE A 51 0.11 11.93 -25.51
CA PHE A 51 0.33 13.37 -25.46
C PHE A 51 0.50 13.86 -24.02
N ILE A 52 -0.42 13.47 -23.12
CA ILE A 52 -0.35 13.83 -21.70
C ILE A 52 0.93 13.30 -21.06
N LEU A 53 1.28 12.03 -21.31
CA LEU A 53 2.51 11.42 -20.81
C LEU A 53 3.75 12.15 -21.32
N GLY A 54 3.79 12.49 -22.62
CA GLY A 54 4.92 13.16 -23.24
C GLY A 54 5.14 14.56 -22.66
N VAL A 55 4.08 15.37 -22.59
CA VAL A 55 4.12 16.70 -21.98
C VAL A 55 4.53 16.62 -20.52
N PHE A 56 3.91 15.73 -19.74
CA PHE A 56 4.25 15.52 -18.33
C PHE A 56 5.71 15.09 -18.15
N SER A 57 6.19 14.13 -18.93
CA SER A 57 7.55 13.60 -18.80
C SER A 57 8.60 14.65 -19.15
N ILE A 58 8.41 15.39 -20.26
CA ILE A 58 9.30 16.49 -20.64
C ILE A 58 9.31 17.55 -19.54
N TYR A 59 8.14 17.93 -19.03
CA TYR A 59 8.02 18.94 -17.99
C TYR A 59 8.81 18.55 -16.73
N VAL A 60 8.59 17.33 -16.22
CA VAL A 60 9.26 16.86 -15.00
C VAL A 60 10.77 16.72 -15.22
N LEU A 61 11.21 16.27 -16.40
CA LEU A 61 12.63 16.18 -16.75
C LEU A 61 13.30 17.58 -16.79
N VAL A 62 12.63 18.58 -17.37
CA VAL A 62 13.09 19.97 -17.36
C VAL A 62 13.22 20.48 -15.92
N VAL A 63 12.20 20.26 -15.09
CA VAL A 63 12.25 20.66 -13.67
C VAL A 63 13.41 19.96 -12.94
N LEU A 64 13.63 18.67 -13.16
CA LEU A 64 14.75 17.93 -12.58
C LEU A 64 16.10 18.48 -13.03
N TYR A 65 16.24 18.82 -14.31
CA TYR A 65 17.45 19.44 -14.87
C TYR A 65 17.73 20.81 -14.23
N GLU A 66 16.71 21.66 -14.15
CA GLU A 66 16.83 23.01 -13.60
C GLU A 66 17.14 23.01 -12.09
N ILE A 67 16.62 22.04 -11.34
CA ILE A 67 16.92 21.87 -9.91
C ILE A 67 18.35 21.37 -9.70
N ASN A 68 18.79 20.34 -10.43
CA ASN A 68 20.01 19.60 -10.09
C ASN A 68 21.25 20.04 -10.87
N ILE A 69 21.10 20.38 -12.15
CA ILE A 69 22.21 20.68 -13.06
C ILE A 69 22.36 22.19 -13.22
N ALA A 70 21.33 22.87 -13.75
CA ALA A 70 21.41 24.30 -14.01
C ALA A 70 21.33 25.15 -12.73
N ARG A 71 20.73 24.59 -11.66
CA ARG A 71 20.55 25.22 -10.34
C ARG A 71 19.83 26.58 -10.40
N THR A 72 19.00 26.79 -11.42
CA THR A 72 18.18 28.00 -11.59
C THR A 72 16.97 28.00 -10.65
N ILE A 73 16.51 26.81 -10.24
CA ILE A 73 15.39 26.62 -9.32
C ILE A 73 15.92 26.28 -7.93
N TYR A 74 15.79 27.23 -7.00
CA TYR A 74 16.09 26.99 -5.59
C TYR A 74 14.85 26.44 -4.85
N VAL A 75 14.85 25.14 -4.55
CA VAL A 75 13.75 24.46 -3.82
C VAL A 75 13.87 24.64 -2.30
N GLY A 76 15.04 25.06 -1.81
CA GLY A 76 15.34 25.21 -0.40
C GLY A 76 16.60 24.44 -0.03
N ASN A 77 16.56 23.77 1.12
CA ASN A 77 17.65 22.95 1.63
C ASN A 77 17.78 21.60 0.89
N VAL A 78 18.95 20.96 1.05
CA VAL A 78 19.29 19.67 0.42
C VAL A 78 18.20 18.60 0.65
N PRO A 79 17.61 18.43 1.86
CA PRO A 79 16.55 17.44 2.07
C PRO A 79 15.28 17.71 1.25
N LYS A 80 14.85 18.97 1.09
CA LYS A 80 13.70 19.33 0.22
C LYS A 80 13.97 19.03 -1.24
N THR A 81 15.22 19.23 -1.67
CA THR A 81 15.65 18.88 -3.03
C THR A 81 15.60 17.36 -3.26
N LEU A 82 16.10 16.58 -2.30
CA LEU A 82 16.05 15.10 -2.35
C LEU A 82 14.62 14.56 -2.34
N GLU A 83 13.75 15.09 -1.47
CA GLU A 83 12.32 14.73 -1.44
C GLU A 83 11.66 14.95 -2.80
N ARG A 84 11.87 16.14 -3.38
CA ARG A 84 11.29 16.52 -4.67
C ARG A 84 11.81 15.65 -5.81
N ASN A 85 13.12 15.37 -5.83
CA ASN A 85 13.73 14.48 -6.82
C ASN A 85 13.16 13.06 -6.72
N CYS A 86 13.04 12.53 -5.50
CA CYS A 86 12.47 11.20 -5.28
C CYS A 86 11.03 11.11 -5.79
N LEU A 87 10.20 12.13 -5.51
CA LEU A 87 8.83 12.22 -5.99
C LEU A 87 8.79 12.21 -7.53
N TYR A 88 9.56 13.08 -8.18
CA TYR A 88 9.56 13.24 -9.63
C TYR A 88 10.11 12.04 -10.39
N ILE A 89 11.22 11.46 -9.94
CA ILE A 89 11.81 10.26 -10.55
C ILE A 89 10.83 9.09 -10.44
N SER A 90 10.26 8.88 -9.25
CA SER A 90 9.29 7.79 -9.03
C SER A 90 8.01 8.01 -9.84
N ALA A 91 7.57 9.26 -10.01
CA ALA A 91 6.39 9.59 -10.80
C ALA A 91 6.60 9.36 -12.30
N ILE A 92 7.74 9.79 -12.88
CA ILE A 92 8.08 9.49 -14.27
C ILE A 92 8.12 7.99 -14.48
N PHE A 93 8.81 7.25 -13.59
CA PHE A 93 8.88 5.80 -13.67
C PHE A 93 7.48 5.16 -13.68
N MET A 94 6.60 5.56 -12.76
CA MET A 94 5.23 5.05 -12.73
C MET A 94 4.41 5.42 -13.97
N ALA A 95 4.54 6.63 -14.49
CA ALA A 95 3.82 7.07 -15.68
C ALA A 95 4.25 6.26 -16.92
N VAL A 96 5.55 6.04 -17.10
CA VAL A 96 6.12 5.22 -18.17
C VAL A 96 5.68 3.76 -18.04
N VAL A 97 5.78 3.17 -16.84
CA VAL A 97 5.34 1.79 -16.58
C VAL A 97 3.84 1.63 -16.83
N ALA A 98 3.02 2.58 -16.37
CA ALA A 98 1.58 2.55 -16.57
C ALA A 98 1.19 2.60 -18.06
N TYR A 99 1.98 3.31 -18.88
CA TYR A 99 1.80 3.35 -20.32
C TYR A 99 2.25 2.06 -20.99
N ILE A 100 3.47 1.59 -20.74
CA ILE A 100 4.01 0.35 -21.35
C ILE A 100 3.09 -0.85 -21.06
N LEU A 101 2.60 -0.94 -19.82
CA LEU A 101 1.75 -2.05 -19.38
C LEU A 101 0.26 -1.81 -19.66
N SER A 102 -0.11 -0.76 -20.41
CA SER A 102 -1.52 -0.45 -20.69
C SER A 102 -2.21 -1.61 -21.43
N GLY A 103 -1.55 -2.25 -22.39
CA GLY A 103 -2.10 -3.41 -23.11
C GLY A 103 -2.38 -4.60 -22.18
N SER A 104 -1.37 -4.99 -21.39
CA SER A 104 -1.49 -6.10 -20.43
C SER A 104 -2.53 -5.82 -19.35
N ARG A 105 -2.62 -4.57 -18.87
CA ARG A 105 -3.63 -4.13 -17.90
C ARG A 105 -5.05 -4.21 -18.45
N MET A 106 -5.24 -3.92 -19.75
CA MET A 106 -6.54 -4.09 -20.41
C MET A 106 -6.99 -5.55 -20.39
N HIS A 107 -6.09 -6.47 -20.80
CA HIS A 107 -6.39 -7.90 -20.79
C HIS A 107 -6.66 -8.43 -19.38
N LEU A 108 -5.93 -7.93 -18.38
CA LEU A 108 -6.18 -8.26 -16.98
C LEU A 108 -7.56 -7.80 -16.53
N LEU A 109 -7.96 -6.56 -16.82
CA LEU A 109 -9.30 -6.05 -16.48
C LEU A 109 -10.41 -6.87 -17.17
N GLN A 110 -10.20 -7.27 -18.42
CA GLN A 110 -11.12 -8.17 -19.13
C GLN A 110 -11.22 -9.54 -18.44
N THR A 111 -10.09 -10.10 -18.02
CA THR A 111 -10.04 -11.40 -17.33
C THR A 111 -10.77 -11.33 -15.98
N ILE A 112 -10.52 -10.28 -15.19
CA ILE A 112 -11.21 -10.05 -13.92
C ILE A 112 -12.71 -9.84 -14.14
N MET A 113 -13.12 -9.12 -15.19
CA MET A 113 -14.54 -8.97 -15.54
C MET A 113 -15.20 -10.32 -15.83
N ASN A 114 -14.54 -11.18 -16.61
CA ASN A 114 -15.05 -12.51 -16.95
C ASN A 114 -15.15 -13.41 -15.71
N VAL A 115 -14.14 -13.41 -14.85
CA VAL A 115 -14.11 -14.21 -13.62
C VAL A 115 -15.16 -13.71 -12.62
N SER A 116 -15.27 -12.40 -12.45
CA SER A 116 -16.21 -11.77 -11.51
C SER A 116 -17.67 -11.85 -11.97
N SER A 117 -17.95 -12.03 -13.27
CA SER A 117 -19.33 -12.17 -13.80
C SER A 117 -20.16 -13.26 -13.12
N LYS A 118 -19.50 -14.25 -12.52
CA LYS A 118 -20.15 -15.34 -11.79
C LYS A 118 -20.55 -14.95 -10.36
N LEU A 119 -20.13 -13.79 -9.85
CA LEU A 119 -20.45 -13.33 -8.50
C LEU A 119 -21.95 -13.03 -8.35
N PRO A 120 -22.54 -13.34 -7.18
CA PRO A 120 -23.93 -13.01 -6.91
C PRO A 120 -24.10 -11.49 -6.74
N LEU A 121 -25.30 -10.99 -7.07
CA LEU A 121 -25.64 -9.57 -6.99
C LEU A 121 -25.40 -8.96 -5.60
N ASN A 122 -25.64 -9.72 -4.54
CA ASN A 122 -25.42 -9.25 -3.17
C ASN A 122 -23.94 -8.96 -2.88
N SER A 123 -23.03 -9.76 -3.45
CA SER A 123 -21.59 -9.53 -3.34
C SER A 123 -21.17 -8.24 -4.05
N TYR A 124 -21.71 -7.95 -5.24
CA TYR A 124 -21.48 -6.69 -5.94
C TYR A 124 -21.98 -5.49 -5.13
N LYS A 125 -23.18 -5.55 -4.55
CA LYS A 125 -23.70 -4.48 -3.70
C LYS A 125 -22.81 -4.22 -2.49
N LYS A 126 -22.42 -5.27 -1.76
CA LYS A 126 -21.53 -5.13 -0.58
C LYS A 126 -20.17 -4.56 -0.97
N LEU A 127 -19.58 -5.04 -2.07
CA LEU A 127 -18.30 -4.58 -2.55
C LEU A 127 -18.35 -3.12 -3.04
N SER A 128 -19.46 -2.72 -3.66
CA SER A 128 -19.64 -1.34 -4.15
C SER A 128 -19.71 -0.30 -3.03
N LYS A 129 -20.22 -0.67 -1.86
CA LYS A 129 -20.15 0.20 -0.68
C LYS A 129 -18.70 0.52 -0.31
N LEU A 130 -17.82 -0.47 -0.30
CA LEU A 130 -16.41 -0.27 0.00
C LEU A 130 -15.68 0.50 -1.12
N ILE A 131 -15.78 0.00 -2.36
CA ILE A 131 -15.02 0.55 -3.50
C ILE A 131 -15.46 1.97 -3.84
N HIS A 132 -16.76 2.23 -3.95
CA HIS A 132 -17.22 3.58 -4.31
C HIS A 132 -16.90 4.58 -3.18
N THR A 133 -17.05 4.17 -1.92
CA THR A 133 -16.75 5.06 -0.79
C THR A 133 -15.27 5.43 -0.78
N LYS A 134 -14.36 4.44 -0.85
CA LYS A 134 -12.92 4.73 -0.81
C LYS A 134 -12.46 5.55 -2.02
N ASP A 135 -12.94 5.21 -3.21
CA ASP A 135 -12.47 5.85 -4.45
C ASP A 135 -12.97 7.28 -4.54
N ILE A 136 -14.25 7.52 -4.23
CA ILE A 136 -14.87 8.84 -4.33
C ILE A 136 -14.34 9.74 -3.22
N LEU A 137 -14.41 9.29 -1.95
CA LEU A 137 -13.97 10.11 -0.82
C LEU A 137 -12.46 10.36 -0.89
N GLY A 138 -11.66 9.34 -1.20
CA GLY A 138 -10.22 9.49 -1.29
C GLY A 138 -9.79 10.44 -2.42
N PHE A 139 -10.45 10.35 -3.59
CA PHE A 139 -10.15 11.24 -4.71
C PHE A 139 -10.48 12.70 -4.41
N PHE A 140 -11.67 12.98 -3.85
CA PHE A 140 -12.05 14.34 -3.48
C PHE A 140 -11.20 14.89 -2.32
N LEU A 141 -10.88 14.06 -1.33
CA LEU A 141 -9.99 14.45 -0.24
C LEU A 141 -8.60 14.83 -0.77
N GLN A 142 -8.05 14.06 -1.71
CA GLN A 142 -6.78 14.39 -2.36
C GLN A 142 -6.88 15.73 -3.09
N ILE A 143 -7.93 15.96 -3.90
CA ILE A 143 -8.12 17.23 -4.60
C ILE A 143 -8.16 18.41 -3.63
N ILE A 144 -8.91 18.30 -2.53
CA ILE A 144 -9.03 19.38 -1.54
C ILE A 144 -7.65 19.72 -0.97
N ILE A 145 -6.85 18.72 -0.65
CA ILE A 145 -5.50 18.92 -0.09
C ILE A 145 -4.56 19.52 -1.12
N GLU A 146 -4.59 19.08 -2.38
CA GLU A 146 -3.78 19.68 -3.44
C GLU A 146 -4.20 21.12 -3.76
N VAL A 147 -5.49 21.42 -3.75
CA VAL A 147 -6.00 22.79 -3.96
C VAL A 147 -5.56 23.68 -2.80
N PHE A 148 -5.68 23.21 -1.57
CA PHE A 148 -5.21 23.93 -0.38
C PHE A 148 -3.69 24.17 -0.44
N TYR A 149 -2.92 23.17 -0.89
CA TYR A 149 -1.49 23.31 -1.16
C TYR A 149 -1.21 24.37 -2.22
N CYS A 150 -1.94 24.37 -3.35
CA CYS A 150 -1.77 25.34 -4.43
C CYS A 150 -2.14 26.77 -4.05
N ILE A 151 -3.18 26.97 -3.23
CA ILE A 151 -3.62 28.31 -2.80
C ILE A 151 -2.57 28.96 -1.90
N ARG A 152 -1.94 28.19 -1.01
CA ARG A 152 -0.99 28.76 -0.05
C ARG A 152 0.46 28.74 -0.53
N SER A 153 0.83 27.77 -1.35
CA SER A 153 2.13 27.77 -2.01
C SER A 153 2.13 28.86 -3.07
N ASN A 154 3.10 29.78 -3.03
CA ASN A 154 3.27 30.74 -4.13
C ASN A 154 3.28 29.96 -5.45
N PHE A 155 2.37 30.34 -6.37
CA PHE A 155 2.16 29.68 -7.64
C PHE A 155 3.42 29.78 -8.50
N THR A 156 4.26 28.75 -8.45
CA THR A 156 5.48 28.65 -9.26
C THR A 156 5.33 27.52 -10.24
N TRP A 157 5.72 27.76 -11.49
CA TRP A 157 5.56 26.79 -12.58
C TRP A 157 6.10 25.41 -12.17
N TYR A 158 7.32 25.32 -11.65
CA TYR A 158 7.95 24.05 -11.27
C TYR A 158 7.26 23.22 -10.17
N LYS A 159 6.22 23.75 -9.49
CA LYS A 159 5.38 23.00 -8.52
C LYS A 159 4.07 22.47 -9.13
N MET A 160 3.68 22.96 -10.31
CA MET A 160 2.47 22.55 -11.02
C MET A 160 2.32 21.04 -11.29
N PRO A 161 3.38 20.24 -11.51
CA PRO A 161 3.20 18.81 -11.75
C PRO A 161 2.85 18.03 -10.47
N VAL A 162 3.05 18.61 -9.28
CA VAL A 162 2.89 17.91 -7.99
C VAL A 162 1.46 17.43 -7.75
N PRO A 163 0.41 18.26 -7.88
CA PRO A 163 -0.98 17.80 -7.80
C PRO A 163 -1.30 16.67 -8.79
N TYR A 164 -0.85 16.80 -10.03
CA TYR A 164 -1.09 15.78 -11.05
C TYR A 164 -0.44 14.44 -10.68
N ILE A 165 0.79 14.47 -10.15
CA ILE A 165 1.49 13.28 -9.67
C ILE A 165 0.71 12.61 -8.56
N HIS A 166 0.29 13.34 -7.53
CA HIS A 166 -0.44 12.75 -6.41
C HIS A 166 -1.76 12.13 -6.86
N LEU A 167 -2.50 12.79 -7.74
CA LEU A 167 -3.74 12.25 -8.33
C LEU A 167 -3.48 11.02 -9.20
N MET A 168 -2.45 11.04 -10.05
CA MET A 168 -2.08 9.92 -10.90
C MET A 168 -1.71 8.68 -10.08
N VAL A 169 -0.85 8.84 -9.07
CA VAL A 169 -0.41 7.75 -8.20
C VAL A 169 -1.58 7.19 -7.41
N PHE A 170 -2.38 8.07 -6.79
CA PHE A 170 -3.59 7.66 -6.08
C PHE A 170 -4.51 6.82 -6.97
N GLN A 171 -4.70 7.25 -8.22
CA GLN A 171 -5.63 6.58 -9.13
C GLN A 171 -5.15 5.18 -9.56
N LEU A 172 -3.85 5.00 -9.80
CA LEU A 172 -3.27 3.71 -10.13
C LEU A 172 -3.29 2.75 -8.92
N ASP A 173 -3.01 3.26 -7.72
CA ASP A 173 -3.10 2.49 -6.48
C ASP A 173 -4.54 2.03 -6.22
N MET A 174 -5.53 2.92 -6.40
CA MET A 174 -6.95 2.57 -6.25
C MET A 174 -7.41 1.55 -7.27
N LEU A 175 -6.91 1.62 -8.51
CA LEU A 175 -7.20 0.64 -9.56
C LEU A 175 -6.68 -0.75 -9.16
N TYR A 176 -5.43 -0.85 -8.70
CA TYR A 176 -4.84 -2.09 -8.20
C TYR A 176 -5.66 -2.67 -7.04
N MET A 177 -5.94 -1.84 -6.04
CA MET A 177 -6.75 -2.17 -4.87
C MET A 177 -8.11 -2.74 -5.22
N ASN A 178 -8.79 -2.14 -6.20
CA ASN A 178 -10.10 -2.60 -6.65
C ASN A 178 -10.02 -3.99 -7.27
N CYS A 179 -8.99 -4.24 -8.11
CA CYS A 179 -8.75 -5.56 -8.69
C CYS A 179 -8.53 -6.63 -7.60
N VAL A 180 -7.70 -6.34 -6.59
CA VAL A 180 -7.48 -7.23 -5.44
C VAL A 180 -8.79 -7.51 -4.71
N CYS A 181 -9.57 -6.47 -4.37
CA CYS A 181 -10.82 -6.63 -3.64
C CYS A 181 -11.87 -7.47 -4.40
N ILE A 182 -11.90 -7.37 -5.74
CA ILE A 182 -12.78 -8.17 -6.60
C ILE A 182 -12.33 -9.64 -6.62
N LEU A 183 -11.03 -9.90 -6.75
CA LEU A 183 -10.49 -11.27 -6.68
C LEU A 183 -10.74 -11.89 -5.30
N ASN A 184 -10.63 -11.12 -4.23
CA ASN A 184 -10.98 -11.56 -2.86
C ASN A 184 -12.45 -11.97 -2.75
N ALA A 185 -13.36 -11.27 -3.43
CA ALA A 185 -14.77 -11.66 -3.48
C ALA A 185 -14.97 -12.96 -4.29
N CYS A 186 -14.17 -13.18 -5.34
CA CYS A 186 -14.19 -14.40 -6.14
C CYS A 186 -13.73 -15.62 -5.33
N PHE A 187 -12.63 -15.50 -4.57
CA PHE A 187 -12.19 -16.55 -3.65
C PHE A 187 -13.23 -16.84 -2.57
N LYS A 188 -13.80 -15.80 -1.96
CA LYS A 188 -14.86 -15.98 -0.97
C LYS A 188 -16.04 -16.79 -1.52
N ARG A 189 -16.46 -16.55 -2.76
CA ARG A 189 -17.54 -17.32 -3.38
C ARG A 189 -17.22 -18.81 -3.54
N ILE A 190 -15.96 -19.15 -3.80
CA ILE A 190 -15.52 -20.56 -3.86
C ILE A 190 -15.61 -21.17 -2.48
N ASP A 191 -15.10 -20.48 -1.46
CA ASP A 191 -15.17 -20.92 -0.06
C ASP A 191 -16.63 -21.15 0.39
N ASP A 192 -17.52 -20.18 0.15
CA ASP A 192 -18.94 -20.28 0.48
C ASP A 192 -19.60 -21.51 -0.22
N LYS A 193 -19.24 -21.79 -1.48
CA LYS A 193 -19.75 -22.96 -2.22
C LYS A 193 -19.19 -24.28 -1.69
N LEU A 194 -17.92 -24.32 -1.31
CA LEU A 194 -17.31 -25.51 -0.70
C LEU A 194 -17.93 -25.84 0.66
N ILE A 195 -18.22 -24.82 1.47
CA ILE A 195 -18.93 -24.99 2.75
C ILE A 195 -20.32 -25.59 2.52
N ASN A 196 -21.07 -25.10 1.54
CA ASN A 196 -22.38 -25.67 1.20
C ASN A 196 -22.28 -27.13 0.75
N LEU A 197 -21.25 -27.48 -0.05
CA LEU A 197 -21.00 -28.87 -0.45
C LEU A 197 -20.68 -29.75 0.77
N ARG A 198 -19.93 -29.24 1.73
CA ARG A 198 -19.61 -29.95 2.97
C ARG A 198 -20.86 -30.25 3.79
N GLU A 199 -21.76 -29.29 3.96
CA GLU A 199 -23.03 -29.51 4.67
C GLU A 199 -23.87 -30.61 4.00
N LEU A 200 -23.86 -30.67 2.65
CA LEU A 200 -24.55 -31.74 1.90
C LEU A 200 -23.94 -33.14 2.11
N VAL A 201 -22.63 -33.23 2.40
CA VAL A 201 -21.91 -34.47 2.69
C VAL A 201 -22.12 -34.92 4.14
N ILE A 202 -22.13 -33.98 5.10
CA ILE A 202 -22.29 -34.30 6.54
C ILE A 202 -23.73 -34.68 6.88
N ASN A 203 -24.73 -34.00 6.31
CA ASN A 203 -26.16 -34.26 6.59
C ASN A 203 -26.67 -35.58 5.98
N ASP A 204 -25.79 -36.36 5.38
CA ASP A 204 -26.10 -37.59 4.67
C ASP A 204 -26.11 -38.76 5.68
N GLU A 205 -27.14 -38.83 6.53
CA GLU A 205 -27.39 -39.98 7.42
C GLU A 205 -27.74 -41.26 6.62
N PRO A 206 -27.41 -42.46 7.16
CA PRO A 206 -27.46 -43.72 6.44
C PRO A 206 -28.87 -44.32 6.44
N HIS A 207 -29.76 -43.80 5.59
CA HIS A 207 -31.08 -44.41 5.40
C HIS A 207 -31.08 -45.34 4.17
N LEU A 208 -31.59 -46.56 4.37
CA LEU A 208 -31.37 -47.80 3.60
C LEU A 208 -31.80 -47.85 2.11
N LEU A 209 -32.33 -46.77 1.52
CA LEU A 209 -32.86 -46.74 0.13
C LEU A 209 -31.89 -46.09 -0.89
N ARG A 210 -30.58 -46.23 -0.65
CA ARG A 210 -29.60 -45.16 -0.93
C ARG A 210 -28.76 -45.29 -2.22
N ARG A 211 -28.71 -46.43 -2.93
CA ARG A 211 -27.66 -46.66 -3.95
C ARG A 211 -27.79 -45.77 -5.21
N ILE A 212 -28.99 -45.70 -5.81
CA ILE A 212 -29.23 -44.89 -7.03
C ILE A 212 -29.21 -43.39 -6.72
N TYR A 213 -29.76 -43.00 -5.56
CA TYR A 213 -29.71 -41.62 -5.08
C TYR A 213 -28.28 -41.18 -4.77
N HIS A 214 -27.46 -42.05 -4.20
CA HIS A 214 -26.04 -41.80 -3.97
C HIS A 214 -25.22 -41.68 -5.24
N GLU A 215 -25.41 -42.58 -6.21
CA GLU A 215 -24.67 -42.49 -7.48
C GLU A 215 -24.98 -41.18 -8.22
N HIS A 216 -26.24 -40.74 -8.23
CA HIS A 216 -26.62 -39.47 -8.85
C HIS A 216 -26.13 -38.24 -8.05
N LYS A 217 -26.25 -38.26 -6.71
CA LYS A 217 -25.80 -37.16 -5.83
C LYS A 217 -24.28 -37.03 -5.83
N ASN A 218 -23.53 -38.14 -5.76
CA ASN A 218 -22.08 -38.13 -5.81
C ASN A 218 -21.57 -37.66 -7.17
N SER A 219 -22.25 -38.04 -8.27
CA SER A 219 -21.97 -37.51 -9.61
C SER A 219 -22.17 -35.99 -9.69
N PHE A 220 -23.24 -35.46 -9.09
CA PHE A 220 -23.47 -34.01 -9.01
C PHE A 220 -22.40 -33.29 -8.18
N LEU A 221 -22.07 -33.80 -6.99
CA LEU A 221 -21.03 -33.25 -6.11
C LEU A 221 -19.67 -33.23 -6.81
N LEU A 222 -19.31 -34.32 -7.49
CA LEU A 222 -18.07 -34.44 -8.26
C LEU A 222 -18.03 -33.42 -9.39
N MET A 223 -19.14 -33.23 -10.12
CA MET A 223 -19.24 -32.23 -11.17
C MET A 223 -19.08 -30.80 -10.63
N GLU A 224 -19.73 -30.47 -9.51
CA GLU A 224 -19.60 -29.15 -8.89
C GLU A 224 -18.18 -28.91 -8.36
N LEU A 225 -17.55 -29.93 -7.77
CA LEU A 225 -16.18 -29.85 -7.29
C LEU A 225 -15.18 -29.61 -8.42
N LYS A 226 -15.28 -30.36 -9.52
CA LYS A 226 -14.48 -30.14 -10.74
C LYS A 226 -14.66 -28.71 -11.27
N ALA A 227 -15.89 -28.19 -11.24
CA ALA A 227 -16.19 -26.82 -11.64
C ALA A 227 -15.57 -25.78 -10.69
N LEU A 228 -15.57 -26.03 -9.39
CA LEU A 228 -14.95 -25.17 -8.37
C LEU A 228 -13.42 -25.14 -8.49
N LYS A 229 -12.80 -26.30 -8.64
CA LYS A 229 -11.34 -26.43 -8.88
C LYS A 229 -10.90 -25.66 -10.13
N LYS A 230 -11.65 -25.80 -11.23
CA LYS A 230 -11.41 -25.03 -12.46
C LYS A 230 -11.58 -23.52 -12.24
N GLN A 231 -12.59 -23.11 -11.47
CA GLN A 231 -12.77 -21.68 -11.11
C GLN A 231 -11.60 -21.16 -10.27
N HIS A 232 -11.14 -21.92 -9.28
CA HIS A 232 -9.99 -21.59 -8.46
C HIS A 232 -8.74 -21.42 -9.32
N LEU A 233 -8.51 -22.31 -10.30
CA LEU A 233 -7.37 -22.23 -11.22
C LEU A 233 -7.36 -20.90 -11.99
N VAL A 234 -8.50 -20.56 -12.62
CA VAL A 234 -8.60 -19.33 -13.41
C VAL A 234 -8.44 -18.08 -12.53
N ILE A 235 -8.98 -18.07 -11.31
CA ILE A 235 -8.77 -16.95 -10.36
C ILE A 235 -7.30 -16.85 -9.97
N SER A 236 -6.64 -17.98 -9.69
CA SER A 236 -5.21 -18.03 -9.35
C SER A 236 -4.33 -17.53 -10.51
N ASP A 237 -4.60 -17.97 -11.75
CA ASP A 237 -3.95 -17.43 -12.96
C ASP A 237 -4.14 -15.90 -13.06
N THR A 238 -5.33 -15.41 -12.70
CA THR A 238 -5.64 -13.97 -12.72
C THR A 238 -4.87 -13.21 -11.65
N VAL A 239 -4.67 -13.77 -10.45
CA VAL A 239 -3.81 -13.19 -9.40
C VAL A 239 -2.36 -13.12 -9.88
N GLN A 240 -1.85 -14.17 -10.52
CA GLN A 240 -0.49 -14.15 -11.10
C GLN A 240 -0.36 -13.10 -12.21
N MET A 241 -1.38 -12.93 -13.04
CA MET A 241 -1.43 -11.87 -14.05
C MET A 241 -1.45 -10.48 -13.41
N LEU A 242 -2.24 -10.29 -12.35
CA LEU A 242 -2.28 -9.04 -11.57
C LEU A 242 -0.90 -8.70 -11.01
N ASN A 243 -0.23 -9.65 -10.36
CA ASN A 243 1.12 -9.47 -9.82
C ASN A 243 2.11 -9.08 -10.92
N LYS A 244 2.09 -9.74 -12.08
CA LYS A 244 2.98 -9.39 -13.20
C LYS A 244 2.74 -7.96 -13.68
N VAL A 245 1.48 -7.58 -13.91
CA VAL A 245 1.11 -6.27 -14.46
C VAL A 245 1.36 -5.12 -13.48
N PHE A 246 1.07 -5.29 -12.19
CA PHE A 246 1.20 -4.21 -11.21
C PHE A 246 2.48 -4.26 -10.39
N SER A 247 3.33 -5.29 -10.53
CA SER A 247 4.55 -5.45 -9.72
C SER A 247 5.46 -4.23 -9.68
N LEU A 248 5.80 -3.68 -10.85
CA LEU A 248 6.67 -2.49 -10.95
C LEU A 248 5.99 -1.25 -10.37
N HIS A 249 4.68 -1.13 -10.56
CA HIS A 249 3.92 -0.01 -10.03
C HIS A 249 3.87 -0.05 -8.50
N ILE A 250 3.51 -1.18 -7.89
CA ILE A 250 3.46 -1.34 -6.45
C ILE A 250 4.84 -1.17 -5.81
N LEU A 251 5.89 -1.68 -6.43
CA LEU A 251 7.26 -1.43 -5.97
C LEU A 251 7.58 0.07 -5.93
N ALA A 252 7.25 0.80 -7.00
CA ALA A 252 7.44 2.26 -7.04
C ALA A 252 6.57 3.00 -6.01
N THR A 253 5.32 2.57 -5.81
CA THR A 253 4.43 3.11 -4.76
C THR A 253 5.03 2.91 -3.37
N ILE A 254 5.61 1.73 -3.08
CA ILE A 254 6.27 1.44 -1.79
C ILE A 254 7.49 2.33 -1.59
N ILE A 255 8.38 2.43 -2.60
CA ILE A 255 9.58 3.28 -2.55
C ILE A 255 9.17 4.75 -2.34
N MET A 256 8.23 5.25 -3.15
CA MET A 256 7.74 6.61 -3.03
C MET A 256 7.14 6.86 -1.63
N THR A 257 6.29 5.95 -1.14
CA THR A 257 5.65 6.11 0.18
C THR A 257 6.69 6.13 1.30
N PHE A 258 7.66 5.20 1.27
CA PHE A 258 8.75 5.16 2.24
C PHE A 258 9.57 6.46 2.24
N SER A 259 9.96 6.96 1.07
CA SER A 259 10.73 8.20 0.95
C SER A 259 9.93 9.42 1.40
N GLN A 260 8.69 9.59 0.94
CA GLN A 260 7.86 10.74 1.30
C GLN A 260 7.54 10.75 2.81
N LEU A 261 7.19 9.61 3.41
CA LEU A 261 6.97 9.53 4.86
C LEU A 261 8.23 9.91 5.65
N THR A 262 9.41 9.45 5.21
CA THR A 262 10.68 9.78 5.87
C THR A 262 10.96 11.29 5.82
N PHE A 263 10.79 11.92 4.65
CA PHE A 263 11.02 13.36 4.50
C PHE A 263 9.99 14.21 5.23
N HIS A 264 8.70 13.86 5.17
CA HIS A 264 7.65 14.56 5.90
C HIS A 264 7.91 14.56 7.41
N LEU A 265 8.29 13.42 7.98
CA LEU A 265 8.60 13.32 9.41
C LEU A 265 9.91 14.07 9.76
N TYR A 266 10.89 14.06 8.87
CA TYR A 266 12.09 14.90 9.01
C TYR A 266 11.76 16.40 9.06
N PHE A 267 10.91 16.88 8.14
CA PHE A 267 10.50 18.29 8.12
C PHE A 267 9.67 18.64 9.33
N TYR A 268 8.78 17.76 9.76
CA TYR A 268 8.00 17.93 10.98
C TYR A 268 8.90 18.17 12.20
N ILE A 269 9.92 17.33 12.41
CA ILE A 269 10.86 17.46 13.54
C ILE A 269 11.70 18.73 13.42
N THR A 270 12.15 19.06 12.21
CA THR A 270 13.00 20.23 11.95
C THR A 270 12.24 21.55 12.18
N GLU A 271 11.00 21.63 11.71
CA GLU A 271 10.13 22.79 11.93
C GLU A 271 9.74 22.92 13.41
N TRP A 272 9.41 21.81 14.08
CA TRP A 272 9.17 21.79 15.52
C TRP A 272 10.37 22.38 16.28
N LYS A 273 11.60 21.93 15.98
CA LYS A 273 12.82 22.45 16.60
C LYS A 273 12.99 23.96 16.39
N THR A 274 12.77 24.43 15.17
CA THR A 274 12.93 25.84 14.80
C THR A 274 11.94 26.71 15.56
N SER A 275 10.67 26.27 15.62
CA SER A 275 9.63 26.99 16.35
C SER A 275 9.91 27.13 17.85
N VAL A 276 10.40 26.06 18.50
CA VAL A 276 10.79 26.08 19.91
C VAL A 276 12.03 26.97 20.15
N SER A 277 12.95 27.04 19.19
CA SER A 277 14.20 27.79 19.34
C SER A 277 14.04 29.30 19.16
N GLU A 278 13.19 29.73 18.22
CA GLU A 278 13.08 31.13 17.80
C GLU A 278 11.91 31.88 18.45
N ASN A 279 11.10 31.20 19.28
CA ASN A 279 9.85 31.72 19.85
C ASN A 279 8.92 32.36 18.79
N SER A 280 9.10 31.93 17.52
CA SER A 280 8.34 32.39 16.36
C SER A 280 6.96 31.76 16.35
N THR A 281 5.97 32.42 15.74
CA THR A 281 4.66 31.81 15.52
C THR A 281 4.82 30.55 14.69
N PHE A 282 4.61 29.40 15.32
CA PHE A 282 4.51 28.11 14.66
C PHE A 282 3.70 28.24 13.38
N ASN A 283 4.28 27.90 12.22
CA ASN A 283 3.56 27.98 10.96
C ASN A 283 2.58 26.80 10.88
N LEU A 284 1.48 26.92 11.65
CA LEU A 284 0.44 25.91 11.84
C LEU A 284 -0.05 25.35 10.50
N PHE A 285 -0.07 26.19 9.47
CA PHE A 285 -0.44 25.79 8.13
C PHE A 285 0.49 24.72 7.53
N VAL A 286 1.81 24.95 7.56
CA VAL A 286 2.77 24.02 6.93
C VAL A 286 2.75 22.68 7.66
N HIS A 287 2.66 22.74 8.98
CA HIS A 287 2.49 21.57 9.81
C HIS A 287 1.20 20.78 9.51
N LEU A 288 0.05 21.45 9.44
CA LEU A 288 -1.22 20.81 9.08
C LEU A 288 -1.14 20.19 7.69
N SER A 289 -0.50 20.86 6.73
CA SER A 289 -0.29 20.32 5.38
C SER A 289 0.57 19.05 5.40
N ILE A 290 1.72 19.06 6.09
CA ILE A 290 2.61 17.89 6.21
C ILE A 290 1.87 16.73 6.91
N MET A 291 1.12 17.01 7.97
CA MET A 291 0.31 16.00 8.68
C MET A 291 -0.76 15.40 7.76
N MET A 292 -1.52 16.22 7.03
CA MET A 292 -2.54 15.76 6.09
C MET A 292 -1.95 14.85 5.01
N HIS A 293 -0.85 15.25 4.38
CA HIS A 293 -0.17 14.40 3.40
C HIS A 293 0.31 13.09 4.03
N THR A 294 0.97 13.16 5.19
CA THR A 294 1.45 11.97 5.94
C THR A 294 0.32 11.00 6.23
N THR A 295 -0.80 11.49 6.75
CA THR A 295 -1.99 10.67 7.05
C THR A 295 -2.52 9.98 5.79
N ILE A 296 -2.58 10.67 4.65
CA ILE A 296 -3.02 10.05 3.39
C ILE A 296 -2.06 8.95 2.94
N TYR A 297 -0.75 9.19 2.95
CA TYR A 297 0.24 8.18 2.58
C TYR A 297 0.10 6.93 3.46
N CYS A 298 -0.07 7.11 4.77
CA CYS A 298 -0.33 6.02 5.73
C CYS A 298 -1.63 5.26 5.43
N ILE A 299 -2.75 5.98 5.27
CA ILE A 299 -4.04 5.35 4.94
C ILE A 299 -3.92 4.55 3.65
N ARG A 300 -3.28 5.10 2.62
CA ARG A 300 -3.13 4.45 1.32
C ARG A 300 -2.35 3.14 1.40
N ILE A 301 -1.18 3.13 2.06
CA ILE A 301 -0.39 1.90 2.18
C ILE A 301 -1.08 0.86 3.07
N ILE A 302 -1.72 1.28 4.16
CA ILE A 302 -2.50 0.39 5.04
C ILE A 302 -3.63 -0.28 4.26
N LEU A 303 -4.37 0.50 3.45
CA LEU A 303 -5.45 -0.04 2.63
C LEU A 303 -4.95 -1.05 1.59
N ILE A 304 -3.81 -0.77 0.92
CA ILE A 304 -3.15 -1.70 -0.03
C ILE A 304 -2.78 -3.01 0.66
N VAL A 305 -2.08 -2.93 1.79
CA VAL A 305 -1.64 -4.10 2.55
C VAL A 305 -2.84 -4.89 3.06
N TRP A 306 -3.85 -4.21 3.62
CA TRP A 306 -5.07 -4.84 4.11
C TRP A 306 -5.81 -5.63 3.02
N ALA A 307 -5.93 -5.07 1.81
CA ALA A 307 -6.58 -5.76 0.71
C ALA A 307 -5.80 -7.02 0.28
N CYS A 308 -4.48 -6.93 0.25
CA CYS A 308 -3.59 -8.04 -0.12
C CYS A 308 -3.61 -9.16 0.95
N GLU A 309 -3.47 -8.81 2.23
CA GLU A 309 -3.53 -9.76 3.35
C GLU A 309 -4.88 -10.48 3.37
N SER A 310 -5.98 -9.72 3.30
CA SER A 310 -7.33 -10.28 3.26
C SER A 310 -7.54 -11.24 2.08
N GLY A 311 -6.82 -11.05 0.98
CA GLY A 311 -6.88 -11.92 -0.17
C GLY A 311 -6.11 -13.22 0.02
N LYS A 312 -4.90 -13.11 0.56
CA LYS A 312 -4.05 -14.25 0.96
C LYS A 312 -4.78 -15.13 1.97
N ASP A 313 -5.36 -14.55 3.03
CA ASP A 313 -6.11 -15.27 4.06
C ASP A 313 -7.31 -16.03 3.47
N ARG A 314 -8.06 -15.39 2.56
CA ARG A 314 -9.20 -16.04 1.88
C ARG A 314 -8.76 -17.19 0.99
N ALA A 315 -7.65 -17.04 0.28
CA ALA A 315 -7.13 -18.12 -0.54
C ALA A 315 -6.64 -19.30 0.31
N MET A 316 -5.99 -19.03 1.45
CA MET A 316 -5.58 -20.06 2.41
C MET A 316 -6.77 -20.80 3.02
N LYS A 317 -7.84 -20.07 3.37
CA LYS A 317 -9.06 -20.65 3.94
C LYS A 317 -9.70 -21.71 3.04
N ILE A 318 -9.65 -21.53 1.72
CA ILE A 318 -10.14 -22.54 0.75
C ILE A 318 -9.40 -23.86 0.94
N GLY A 319 -8.08 -23.83 1.17
CA GLY A 319 -7.29 -25.04 1.43
C GLY A 319 -7.72 -25.77 2.70
N ILE A 320 -8.02 -25.03 3.77
CA ILE A 320 -8.55 -25.57 5.02
C ILE A 320 -9.91 -26.25 4.76
N THR A 321 -10.83 -25.56 4.09
CA THR A 321 -12.17 -26.09 3.77
C THR A 321 -12.09 -27.35 2.89
N VAL A 322 -11.16 -27.41 1.91
CA VAL A 322 -10.93 -28.60 1.08
C VAL A 322 -10.38 -29.76 1.92
N HIS A 323 -9.47 -29.49 2.85
CA HIS A 323 -8.93 -30.52 3.75
C HIS A 323 -9.99 -31.06 4.72
N ASP A 324 -10.84 -30.19 5.26
CA ASP A 324 -11.96 -30.62 6.09
C ASP A 324 -12.95 -31.49 5.31
N LEU A 325 -13.22 -31.13 4.05
CA LEU A 325 -14.09 -31.91 3.17
C LEU A 325 -13.48 -33.29 2.87
N LEU A 326 -12.17 -33.35 2.61
CA LEU A 326 -11.41 -34.60 2.44
C LEU A 326 -11.59 -35.55 3.62
N ASN A 327 -11.53 -35.03 4.85
CA ASN A 327 -11.66 -35.84 6.05
C ASN A 327 -13.11 -36.32 6.30
N SER A 328 -14.10 -35.69 5.67
CA SER A 328 -15.53 -36.01 5.86
C SER A 328 -16.13 -36.94 4.79
N THR A 329 -15.44 -37.15 3.66
CA THR A 329 -15.94 -37.99 2.57
C THR A 329 -15.38 -39.41 2.64
N SER A 330 -16.21 -40.40 2.32
CA SER A 330 -15.81 -41.82 2.17
C SER A 330 -15.85 -42.30 0.71
N ASP A 331 -16.33 -41.46 -0.22
CA ASP A 331 -16.41 -41.78 -1.64
C ASP A 331 -15.04 -41.60 -2.32
N LYS A 332 -14.56 -42.68 -2.98
CA LYS A 332 -13.23 -42.73 -3.58
C LYS A 332 -13.02 -41.69 -4.68
N GLU A 333 -13.99 -41.48 -5.56
CA GLU A 333 -13.85 -40.55 -6.69
C GLU A 333 -13.82 -39.09 -6.20
N ILE A 334 -14.66 -38.77 -5.21
CA ILE A 334 -14.66 -37.45 -4.57
C ILE A 334 -13.34 -37.20 -3.83
N THR A 335 -12.83 -38.20 -3.11
CA THR A 335 -11.54 -38.13 -2.42
C THR A 335 -10.39 -37.87 -3.39
N GLU A 336 -10.33 -38.59 -4.52
CA GLU A 336 -9.30 -38.38 -5.55
C GLU A 336 -9.34 -36.95 -6.13
N GLU A 337 -10.53 -36.43 -6.46
CA GLU A 337 -10.67 -35.07 -7.01
C GLU A 337 -10.30 -34.00 -5.98
N LEU A 338 -10.68 -34.18 -4.71
CA LEU A 338 -10.32 -33.28 -3.62
C LEU A 338 -8.81 -33.31 -3.33
N GLN A 339 -8.16 -34.47 -3.42
CA GLN A 339 -6.69 -34.56 -3.31
C GLN A 339 -6.02 -33.76 -4.42
N LEU A 340 -6.48 -33.90 -5.67
CA LEU A 340 -5.99 -33.09 -6.78
C LEU A 340 -6.23 -31.60 -6.57
N PHE A 341 -7.37 -31.22 -5.98
CA PHE A 341 -7.65 -29.83 -5.66
C PHE A 341 -6.73 -29.30 -4.55
N SER A 342 -6.50 -30.07 -3.49
CA SER A 342 -5.56 -29.74 -2.42
C SER A 342 -4.14 -29.52 -2.96
N VAL A 343 -3.65 -30.44 -3.80
CA VAL A 343 -2.34 -30.32 -4.48
C VAL A 343 -2.28 -29.06 -5.35
N GLN A 344 -3.36 -28.74 -6.07
CA GLN A 344 -3.43 -27.50 -6.86
C GLN A 344 -3.32 -26.25 -5.97
N ILE A 345 -4.02 -26.21 -4.83
CA ILE A 345 -3.97 -25.09 -3.89
C ILE A 345 -2.55 -24.95 -3.32
N LEU A 346 -1.91 -26.06 -2.95
CA LEU A 346 -0.56 -26.09 -2.40
C LEU A 346 0.49 -25.56 -3.39
N HIS A 347 0.44 -25.98 -4.66
CA HIS A 347 1.39 -25.51 -5.68
C HIS A 347 1.15 -24.07 -6.13
N ARG A 348 -0.04 -23.52 -5.88
CA ARG A 348 -0.45 -22.20 -6.34
C ARG A 348 -0.70 -21.29 -5.15
N GLU A 349 0.39 -20.91 -4.49
CA GLU A 349 0.37 -19.88 -3.47
C GLU A 349 -0.19 -18.57 -4.07
N ASN A 350 -1.43 -18.25 -3.73
CA ASN A 350 -2.13 -17.03 -4.17
C ASN A 350 -1.66 -15.83 -3.33
N VAL A 351 -0.37 -15.54 -3.41
CA VAL A 351 0.28 -14.45 -2.70
C VAL A 351 0.30 -13.21 -3.60
N PHE A 352 -0.18 -12.09 -3.06
CA PHE A 352 -0.06 -10.80 -3.74
C PHE A 352 1.35 -10.28 -3.55
N SER A 353 2.08 -10.11 -4.66
CA SER A 353 3.51 -9.78 -4.61
C SER A 353 3.92 -8.82 -5.73
N ALA A 354 4.96 -8.03 -5.45
CA ALA A 354 5.57 -7.07 -6.34
C ALA A 354 7.05 -7.41 -6.55
N LYS A 355 7.41 -7.98 -7.70
CA LYS A 355 8.81 -8.36 -8.04
C LYS A 355 9.48 -9.23 -6.96
N GLY A 356 8.73 -10.16 -6.36
CA GLY A 356 9.21 -11.05 -5.30
C GLY A 356 9.05 -10.49 -3.89
N LEU A 357 8.71 -9.21 -3.74
CA LEU A 357 8.31 -8.63 -2.46
C LEU A 357 6.85 -9.00 -2.16
N ILE A 358 6.61 -9.72 -1.07
CA ILE A 358 5.26 -10.04 -0.62
C ILE A 358 4.63 -8.76 -0.04
N VAL A 359 3.41 -8.44 -0.48
CA VAL A 359 2.68 -7.26 -0.01
C VAL A 359 1.74 -7.69 1.11
N ASP A 360 2.27 -7.77 2.32
CA ASP A 360 1.57 -8.27 3.51
C ASP A 360 1.83 -7.37 4.73
N VAL A 361 1.28 -7.75 5.89
CA VAL A 361 1.49 -7.02 7.14
C VAL A 361 2.98 -6.92 7.52
N THR A 362 3.81 -7.90 7.13
CA THR A 362 5.25 -7.87 7.43
C THR A 362 5.96 -6.75 6.69
N LEU A 363 5.55 -6.46 5.45
CA LEU A 363 6.02 -5.30 4.69
C LEU A 363 5.70 -3.99 5.41
N LEU A 364 4.47 -3.85 5.93
CA LEU A 364 4.07 -2.66 6.69
C LEU A 364 4.91 -2.49 7.95
N ILE A 365 5.13 -3.57 8.70
CA ILE A 365 6.00 -3.58 9.89
C ILE A 365 7.43 -3.17 9.50
N ALA A 366 7.96 -3.69 8.40
CA ALA A 366 9.30 -3.34 7.92
C ALA A 366 9.43 -1.85 7.57
N ILE A 367 8.44 -1.27 6.89
CA ILE A 367 8.38 0.17 6.58
C ILE A 367 8.38 0.98 7.87
N VAL A 368 7.49 0.68 8.81
CA VAL A 368 7.38 1.41 10.10
C VAL A 368 8.68 1.30 10.89
N ARG A 369 9.26 0.10 10.98
CA ARG A 369 10.52 -0.15 11.69
C ARG A 369 11.67 0.66 11.11
N ASN A 370 11.83 0.64 9.78
CA ASN A 370 12.91 1.36 9.12
C ASN A 370 12.74 2.88 9.26
N ILE A 371 11.52 3.41 9.05
CA ILE A 371 11.24 4.84 9.28
C ILE A 371 11.56 5.22 10.73
N SER A 372 11.10 4.43 11.70
CA SER A 372 11.36 4.67 13.13
C SER A 372 12.86 4.69 13.43
N ALA A 373 13.64 3.78 12.84
CA ALA A 373 15.10 3.76 12.98
C ALA A 373 15.74 5.03 12.40
N TYR A 374 15.33 5.49 11.21
CA TYR A 374 15.80 6.76 10.65
C TYR A 374 15.45 7.96 11.54
N LEU A 375 14.26 7.97 12.13
CA LEU A 375 13.85 9.02 13.08
C LEU A 375 14.68 9.01 14.36
N LEU A 376 14.96 7.84 14.92
CA LEU A 376 15.83 7.71 16.10
C LEU A 376 17.23 8.24 15.82
N ILE A 377 17.81 7.88 14.67
CA ILE A 377 19.11 8.39 14.23
C ILE A 377 19.07 9.92 14.11
N LEU A 378 18.02 10.46 13.49
CA LEU A 378 17.85 11.91 13.33
C LEU A 378 17.76 12.64 14.68
N VAL A 379 16.95 12.12 15.61
CA VAL A 379 16.82 12.68 16.97
C VAL A 379 18.16 12.62 17.70
N GLN A 380 18.90 11.51 17.58
CA GLN A 380 20.23 11.36 18.16
C GLN A 380 21.20 12.44 17.65
N PHE A 381 21.27 12.65 16.33
CA PHE A 381 22.09 13.72 15.75
C PHE A 381 21.70 15.11 16.28
N PHE A 382 20.40 15.37 16.46
CA PHE A 382 19.95 16.64 17.01
C PHE A 382 20.36 16.85 18.47
N ILE A 383 20.29 15.82 19.31
CA ILE A 383 20.74 15.88 20.71
C ILE A 383 22.25 16.08 20.77
N THR A 384 23.02 15.31 20.01
CA THR A 384 24.48 15.43 19.94
C THR A 384 24.92 16.82 19.48
N ALA A 385 24.28 17.38 18.45
CA ALA A 385 24.58 18.74 17.99
C ALA A 385 24.29 19.81 19.05
N ARG A 386 23.23 19.65 19.88
CA ARG A 386 22.98 20.55 21.02
C ARG A 386 24.06 20.45 22.09
N LEU A 387 24.49 19.24 22.43
CA LEU A 387 25.58 19.02 23.39
C LEU A 387 26.90 19.62 22.89
N GLN A 388 27.20 19.48 21.60
CA GLN A 388 28.36 20.12 20.99
C GLN A 388 28.26 21.65 21.01
N LEU A 389 27.13 22.24 20.61
CA LEU A 389 26.93 23.69 20.67
C LEU A 389 27.07 24.22 22.10
N PHE A 390 26.49 23.52 23.08
CA PHE A 390 26.63 23.86 24.50
C PHE A 390 28.09 23.76 24.97
N SER A 391 28.83 22.72 24.56
CA SER A 391 30.26 22.58 24.86
C SER A 391 31.09 23.72 24.28
N VAL A 392 30.81 24.16 23.05
CA VAL A 392 31.49 25.28 22.39
C VAL A 392 31.11 26.63 23.03
N GLN A 393 29.86 26.81 23.45
CA GLN A 393 29.42 28.00 24.18
C GLN A 393 30.10 28.11 25.56
N ILE A 394 30.33 26.98 26.24
CA ILE A 394 31.14 26.97 27.46
C ILE A 394 32.61 27.25 27.14
N LEU A 395 33.14 26.75 26.02
CA LEU A 395 34.52 27.01 25.57
C LEU A 395 34.79 28.49 25.29
N HIS A 396 33.81 29.19 24.70
CA HIS A 396 33.97 30.57 24.21
C HIS A 396 33.67 31.62 25.31
N ARG A 397 33.00 31.25 26.41
CA ARG A 397 33.03 32.07 27.62
C ARG A 397 34.29 31.69 28.41
N GLU A 398 35.23 32.62 28.55
CA GLU A 398 36.29 32.52 29.58
C GLU A 398 35.65 32.54 30.98
N ASN A 399 35.03 31.44 31.36
CA ASN A 399 34.49 31.23 32.69
C ASN A 399 35.58 30.51 33.50
N ILE A 400 36.53 31.27 34.03
CA ILE A 400 37.45 30.77 35.06
C ILE A 400 36.64 30.64 36.35
N PHE A 401 35.97 29.51 36.55
CA PHE A 401 35.41 29.15 37.84
C PHE A 401 36.48 28.39 38.65
N SER A 402 37.13 29.12 39.55
CA SER A 402 38.00 28.53 40.58
C SER A 402 37.18 28.21 41.82
N ALA A 403 37.02 26.93 42.12
CA ALA A 403 36.47 26.45 43.38
C ALA A 403 37.58 25.71 44.14
N LYS A 404 38.03 26.29 45.25
CA LYS A 404 38.99 25.69 46.21
C LYS A 404 40.25 25.07 45.58
N GLY A 405 40.97 25.82 44.74
CA GLY A 405 42.32 25.46 44.29
C GLY A 405 42.41 24.42 43.17
N LEU A 406 41.26 23.98 42.61
CA LEU A 406 41.23 23.18 41.39
C LEU A 406 40.94 24.11 40.20
N ASN A 407 41.91 24.29 39.29
CA ASN A 407 41.67 24.96 38.02
C ASN A 407 40.79 24.06 37.14
N VAL A 408 39.52 24.41 36.98
CA VAL A 408 38.63 23.78 36.00
C VAL A 408 39.00 24.32 34.63
N ASP A 409 40.06 23.77 34.05
CA ASP A 409 40.46 24.09 32.68
C ASP A 409 39.50 23.45 31.67
N VAL A 410 39.37 24.10 30.51
CA VAL A 410 38.60 23.70 29.34
C VAL A 410 38.76 22.21 29.02
N THR A 411 39.98 21.69 29.16
CA THR A 411 40.32 20.28 28.93
C THR A 411 39.58 19.32 29.88
N LEU A 412 39.46 19.68 31.16
CA LEU A 412 38.74 18.90 32.17
C LEU A 412 37.24 18.90 31.88
N LEU A 413 36.69 20.03 31.46
CA LEU A 413 35.27 20.18 31.20
C LEU A 413 34.82 19.45 29.93
N ILE A 414 35.65 19.49 28.86
CA ILE A 414 35.45 18.65 27.67
C ILE A 414 35.48 17.16 28.04
N ALA A 415 36.43 16.73 28.88
CA ALA A 415 36.54 15.34 29.31
C ALA A 415 35.32 14.91 30.15
N ILE A 416 34.81 15.76 31.03
CA ILE A 416 33.60 15.50 31.83
C ILE A 416 32.36 15.43 30.92
N VAL A 417 32.15 16.40 30.03
CA VAL A 417 31.00 16.42 29.11
C VAL A 417 31.03 15.23 28.16
N SER A 418 32.20 14.87 27.62
CA SER A 418 32.36 13.68 26.78
C SER A 418 32.02 12.40 27.54
N LYS A 419 32.49 12.26 28.79
CA LYS A 419 32.16 11.11 29.64
C LYS A 419 30.67 11.07 29.98
N VAL A 420 30.08 12.18 30.40
CA VAL A 420 28.63 12.28 30.69
C VAL A 420 27.80 11.94 29.45
N THR A 421 28.19 12.45 28.27
CA THR A 421 27.51 12.13 27.00
C THR A 421 27.60 10.64 26.67
N THR A 422 28.76 10.04 26.90
CA THR A 422 28.98 8.60 26.70
C THR A 422 28.13 7.78 27.68
N TYR A 423 28.08 8.16 28.96
CA TYR A 423 27.25 7.52 29.97
C TYR A 423 25.75 7.70 29.69
N LEU A 424 25.32 8.86 29.21
CA LEU A 424 23.92 9.11 28.84
C LEU A 424 23.50 8.25 27.63
N LEU A 425 24.39 8.14 26.63
CA LEU A 425 24.19 7.25 25.48
C LEU A 425 24.10 5.79 25.91
N ILE A 426 24.99 5.34 26.79
CA ILE A 426 24.95 3.99 27.36
C ILE A 426 23.66 3.78 28.17
N LEU A 427 23.23 4.76 28.97
CA LEU A 427 22.01 4.68 29.77
C LEU A 427 20.76 4.62 28.88
N ILE A 428 20.69 5.42 27.81
CA ILE A 428 19.60 5.39 26.82
C ILE A 428 19.59 4.04 26.09
N GLN A 429 20.76 3.53 25.68
CA GLN A 429 20.90 2.21 25.08
C GLN A 429 20.40 1.12 26.04
N PHE A 430 20.75 1.22 27.32
CA PHE A 430 20.32 0.28 28.36
C PHE A 430 18.83 0.38 28.64
N PHE A 431 18.26 1.59 28.65
CA PHE A 431 16.84 1.81 28.84
C PHE A 431 16.02 1.27 27.67
N ILE A 432 16.49 1.48 26.43
CA ILE A 432 15.88 0.90 25.22
C ILE A 432 15.99 -0.63 25.26
N THR A 433 17.14 -1.18 25.63
CA THR A 433 17.35 -2.63 25.73
C THR A 433 16.51 -3.25 26.84
N ALA A 434 16.40 -2.61 28.00
CA ALA A 434 15.55 -3.03 29.10
C ALA A 434 14.06 -2.97 28.74
N HIS A 435 13.63 -1.94 28.00
CA HIS A 435 12.25 -1.82 27.53
C HIS A 435 11.91 -2.85 26.44
N LEU A 436 12.85 -3.19 25.56
CA LEU A 436 12.73 -4.29 24.61
C LEU A 436 12.66 -5.65 25.32
N CYS A 437 13.48 -5.85 26.36
CA CYS A 437 13.50 -7.08 27.15
C CYS A 437 12.19 -7.26 27.95
N ASN A 438 11.63 -6.17 28.49
CA ASN A 438 10.33 -6.18 29.18
C ASN A 438 9.16 -6.50 28.23
N ILE A 439 9.22 -6.05 26.98
CA ILE A 439 8.21 -6.41 25.96
C ILE A 439 8.32 -7.90 25.60
N THR A 440 9.53 -8.46 25.51
CA THR A 440 9.72 -9.90 25.25
C THR A 440 9.31 -10.80 26.42
N THR A 441 9.50 -10.37 27.67
CA THR A 441 9.03 -11.13 28.85
C THR A 441 7.52 -11.05 29.03
N VAL A 442 6.89 -9.90 28.76
CA VAL A 442 5.41 -9.78 28.76
C VAL A 442 4.78 -10.68 27.68
N ASN A 443 5.37 -10.74 26.49
CA ASN A 443 4.88 -11.62 25.42
C ASN A 443 5.06 -13.12 25.73
N ASN A 444 6.13 -13.51 26.42
CA ASN A 444 6.35 -14.90 26.85
C ASN A 444 5.46 -15.32 28.02
N VAL A 445 5.09 -14.40 28.93
CA VAL A 445 4.17 -14.70 30.03
C VAL A 445 2.72 -14.83 29.54
N THR A 446 2.31 -14.07 28.52
CA THR A 446 0.98 -14.22 27.91
C THR A 446 0.81 -15.45 26.99
N GLN A 447 1.89 -16.19 26.69
CA GLN A 447 1.83 -17.45 25.96
C GLN A 447 1.82 -18.70 26.87
N ILE A 448 1.90 -18.54 28.20
CA ILE A 448 1.92 -19.67 29.16
C ILE A 448 0.70 -19.62 30.12
N THR A 449 -0.38 -18.93 29.75
CA THR A 449 -1.68 -19.03 30.45
C THR A 449 -2.80 -19.40 29.51
#